data_AF-A0A6L3T2N0-F1
#
_entry.id   AF-A0A6L3T2N0-F1
#
_cell.length_a   1.000
_cell.length_b   1.000
_cell.length_c   1.000
_cell.angle_alpha   90.00
_cell.angle_beta   90.00
_cell.angle_gamma   90.00
#
_symmetry.space_group_name_H-M   'P 1'
#
loop_
_entity.id
_entity.type
_entity.pdbx_description
1 polymer ?
#
loop_
_entity_poly.entity_id
_entity_poly.type
_entity_poly.pdbx_seq_one_letter_code
_entity_poly.pdbx_strand_id
1 'polypeptide(L)'
;MAARPPLVLGSDGLPQRLQPGDTINANAFFTGTANLPALLLIGQGTSTVTVTPKIAGDVLAVGECITATPALPLPAGLNIAYATVTAPNTVQIGFTAAIAIAGTAMAWTIVAHR
;
A
#
# COMPACT_ATOMS: atom_id res chain seq x y z
N MET A 1 -31.04 -1.68 -7.90
CA MET A 1 -30.66 -3.00 -8.44
C MET A 1 -29.46 -3.49 -7.67
N ALA A 2 -29.50 -4.69 -7.08
CA ALA A 2 -28.33 -5.25 -6.40
C ALA A 2 -27.26 -5.62 -7.44
N ALA A 3 -25.98 -5.37 -7.13
CA ALA A 3 -24.88 -5.74 -8.01
C ALA A 3 -24.84 -7.27 -8.19
N ARG A 4 -24.71 -7.74 -9.43
CA ARG A 4 -24.57 -9.17 -9.73
C ARG A 4 -23.19 -9.64 -9.25
N PRO A 5 -23.08 -10.74 -8.49
CA PRO A 5 -21.79 -11.29 -8.09
C PRO A 5 -20.91 -11.62 -9.30
N PRO A 6 -19.58 -11.46 -9.16
CA PRO A 6 -18.63 -11.79 -10.23
C PRO A 6 -18.69 -13.28 -10.62
N LEU A 7 -18.31 -13.56 -11.86
CA LEU A 7 -18.13 -14.92 -12.37
C LEU A 7 -16.71 -15.40 -12.08
N VAL A 8 -16.58 -16.60 -11.54
CA VAL A 8 -15.33 -17.32 -11.26
C VAL A 8 -15.34 -18.66 -11.98
N LEU A 9 -14.18 -19.28 -12.16
CA LEU A 9 -14.11 -20.66 -12.65
C LEU A 9 -14.24 -21.60 -11.45
N GLY A 10 -15.23 -22.50 -11.48
CA GLY A 10 -15.42 -23.51 -10.44
C GLY A 10 -14.35 -24.60 -10.48
N SER A 11 -14.30 -25.44 -9.44
CA SER A 11 -13.42 -26.63 -9.39
C SER A 11 -13.74 -27.67 -10.46
N ASP A 12 -14.91 -27.56 -11.09
CA ASP A 12 -15.37 -28.32 -12.25
C ASP A 12 -14.93 -27.71 -13.60
N GLY A 13 -14.22 -26.56 -13.58
CA GLY A 13 -13.77 -25.85 -14.76
C GLY A 13 -14.86 -25.03 -15.47
N LEU A 14 -16.06 -24.92 -14.90
CA LEU A 14 -17.17 -24.19 -15.49
C LEU A 14 -17.31 -22.77 -14.91
N PRO A 15 -17.83 -21.78 -15.68
CA PRO A 15 -18.13 -20.46 -15.14
C PRO A 15 -19.26 -20.53 -14.10
N GLN A 16 -18.98 -20.14 -12.87
CA GLN A 16 -19.91 -20.12 -11.74
C GLN A 16 -19.95 -18.71 -11.12
N ARG A 17 -21.01 -18.39 -10.37
CA ARG A 17 -21.01 -17.16 -9.55
C ARG A 17 -20.19 -17.41 -8.29
N LEU A 18 -19.44 -16.40 -7.84
CA LEU A 18 -18.76 -16.46 -6.54
C LEU A 18 -19.78 -16.84 -5.45
N GLN A 19 -19.46 -17.86 -4.64
CA GLN A 19 -20.41 -18.35 -3.65
C GLN A 19 -20.59 -17.32 -2.52
N PRO A 20 -21.77 -17.25 -1.89
CA PRO A 20 -21.98 -16.43 -0.71
C PRO A 20 -21.05 -16.88 0.43
N GLY A 21 -20.04 -16.07 0.75
CA GLY A 21 -19.03 -16.39 1.77
C GLY A 21 -17.61 -16.52 1.20
N ASP A 22 -17.48 -16.79 -0.10
CA ASP A 22 -16.19 -16.72 -0.77
C ASP A 22 -15.79 -15.27 -1.00
N THR A 23 -14.56 -14.96 -0.67
CA THR A 23 -13.93 -13.69 -1.02
C THR A 23 -13.00 -13.96 -2.20
N ILE A 24 -13.14 -13.19 -3.28
CA ILE A 24 -12.02 -13.05 -4.22
C ILE A 24 -10.87 -12.51 -3.37
N ASN A 25 -9.67 -13.09 -3.50
CA ASN A 25 -8.46 -12.50 -2.93
C ASN A 25 -8.30 -11.14 -3.61
N ALA A 26 -8.87 -10.14 -2.97
CA ALA A 26 -8.92 -8.79 -3.45
C ALA A 26 -7.75 -8.10 -2.80
N ASN A 27 -6.98 -7.39 -3.62
CA ASN A 27 -5.97 -6.49 -3.10
C ASN A 27 -6.59 -5.66 -1.96
N ALA A 28 -5.96 -5.71 -0.79
CA ALA A 28 -6.42 -4.93 0.34
C ALA A 28 -5.84 -3.52 0.22
N PHE A 29 -6.71 -2.52 0.35
CA PHE A 29 -6.34 -1.12 0.22
C PHE A 29 -6.25 -0.48 1.60
N PHE A 30 -5.16 0.22 1.85
CA PHE A 30 -4.94 0.96 3.07
C PHE A 30 -4.52 2.39 2.75
N THR A 31 -4.80 3.30 3.67
CA THR A 31 -4.32 4.68 3.59
C THR A 31 -3.60 5.08 4.87
N GLY A 32 -2.61 5.94 4.76
CA GLY A 32 -1.89 6.45 5.92
C GLY A 32 -1.20 7.77 5.60
N THR A 33 -0.73 8.46 6.62
CA THR A 33 0.08 9.67 6.49
C THR A 33 1.43 9.45 7.14
N ALA A 34 2.48 9.97 6.51
CA ALA A 34 3.82 9.98 7.07
C ALA A 34 4.59 11.20 6.58
N ASN A 35 5.55 11.62 7.38
CA ASN A 35 6.45 12.70 6.97
C ASN A 35 7.56 12.12 6.11
N LEU A 36 7.81 12.72 4.95
CA LEU A 36 9.03 12.51 4.19
C LEU A 36 10.23 12.88 5.06
N PRO A 37 11.36 12.16 4.95
CA PRO A 37 12.55 12.50 5.70
C PRO A 37 13.12 13.84 5.22
N ALA A 38 13.57 14.67 6.16
CA ALA A 38 14.38 15.83 5.81
C ALA A 38 15.80 15.36 5.49
N LEU A 39 16.27 15.60 4.26
CA LEU A 39 17.58 15.17 3.79
C LEU A 39 18.37 16.41 3.38
N LEU A 40 19.52 16.65 4.01
CA LEU A 40 20.34 17.85 3.79
C LEU A 40 21.36 17.70 2.65
N LEU A 41 21.59 16.48 2.15
CA LEU A 41 22.51 16.12 1.05
C LEU A 41 21.97 14.87 0.32
N ILE A 42 22.61 14.47 -0.80
CA ILE A 42 22.44 13.14 -1.40
C ILE A 42 22.50 12.10 -0.29
N GLY A 43 21.41 11.35 -0.12
CA GLY A 43 21.24 10.56 1.08
C GLY A 43 20.09 9.59 1.00
N GLN A 44 20.03 8.73 2.01
CA GLN A 44 18.97 7.77 2.21
C GLN A 44 18.20 8.14 3.47
N GLY A 45 16.90 7.92 3.45
CA GLY A 45 16.04 8.16 4.60
C GLY A 45 14.87 7.19 4.58
N THR A 46 14.21 7.07 5.72
CA THR A 46 13.05 6.19 5.87
C THR A 46 11.90 6.94 6.51
N SER A 47 10.69 6.65 6.08
CA SER A 47 9.45 7.07 6.75
C SER A 47 8.66 5.87 7.18
N THR A 48 8.09 5.95 8.39
CA THR A 48 7.14 4.95 8.88
C THR A 48 5.73 5.48 8.65
N VAL A 49 4.91 4.68 7.99
CA VAL A 49 3.50 4.93 7.73
C VAL A 49 2.68 3.97 8.56
N THR A 50 1.89 4.47 9.50
CA THR A 50 0.81 3.68 10.11
C THR A 50 -0.39 3.76 9.17
N VAL A 51 -0.95 2.62 8.79
CA VAL A 51 -2.00 2.55 7.79
C VAL A 51 -3.32 2.07 8.37
N THR A 52 -4.41 2.58 7.83
CA THR A 52 -5.77 2.18 8.17
C THR A 52 -6.38 1.49 6.95
N PRO A 53 -7.01 0.32 7.12
CA PRO A 53 -7.67 -0.35 6.02
C PRO A 53 -8.87 0.45 5.52
N LYS A 54 -9.11 0.40 4.22
CA LYS A 54 -10.29 0.98 3.59
C LYS A 54 -11.55 0.17 3.90
N ILE A 55 -11.41 -1.16 4.02
CA ILE A 55 -12.48 -2.07 4.39
C ILE A 55 -12.23 -2.54 5.83
N ALA A 56 -13.21 -2.35 6.71
CA ALA A 56 -13.08 -2.78 8.10
C ALA A 56 -12.84 -4.30 8.17
N GLY A 57 -11.79 -4.69 8.90
CA GLY A 57 -11.38 -6.10 9.06
C GLY A 57 -10.11 -6.47 8.28
N ASP A 58 -9.71 -5.69 7.27
CA ASP A 58 -8.42 -5.90 6.61
C ASP A 58 -7.26 -5.57 7.56
N VAL A 59 -6.28 -6.46 7.63
CA VAL A 59 -5.06 -6.29 8.43
C VAL A 59 -3.85 -6.52 7.56
N LEU A 60 -2.94 -5.55 7.50
CA LEU A 60 -1.67 -5.70 6.79
C LEU A 60 -0.68 -6.49 7.66
N ALA A 61 -0.15 -7.59 7.14
CA ALA A 61 0.76 -8.48 7.85
C ALA A 61 2.23 -8.26 7.48
N VAL A 62 3.13 -8.53 8.42
CA VAL A 62 4.58 -8.38 8.22
C VAL A 62 5.05 -9.24 7.05
N GLY A 63 5.85 -8.65 6.17
CA GLY A 63 6.37 -9.34 4.99
C GLY A 63 5.40 -9.49 3.82
N GLU A 64 4.18 -8.95 3.90
CA GLU A 64 3.28 -8.94 2.75
C GLU A 64 3.86 -8.15 1.57
N CYS A 65 3.61 -8.65 0.36
CA CYS A 65 3.95 -7.93 -0.85
C CYS A 65 3.01 -6.74 -1.01
N ILE A 66 3.58 -5.54 -1.18
CA ILE A 66 2.83 -4.30 -1.24
C ILE A 66 3.29 -3.42 -2.40
N THR A 67 2.39 -2.54 -2.83
CA THR A 67 2.74 -1.32 -3.56
C THR A 67 2.41 -0.11 -2.71
N ALA A 68 3.36 0.80 -2.55
CA ALA A 68 3.16 2.09 -1.89
C ALA A 68 3.11 3.22 -2.92
N THR A 69 2.02 3.96 -2.95
CA THR A 69 1.81 5.06 -3.88
C THR A 69 1.56 6.36 -3.11
N PRO A 70 2.34 7.42 -3.33
CA PRO A 70 2.08 8.72 -2.71
C PRO A 70 0.82 9.36 -3.34
N ALA A 71 0.05 10.09 -2.54
CA ALA A 71 -1.17 10.75 -3.01
C ALA A 71 -0.89 11.99 -3.88
N LEU A 72 0.31 12.56 -3.77
CA LEU A 72 0.80 13.69 -4.56
C LEU A 72 2.17 13.33 -5.17
N PRO A 73 2.58 13.99 -6.26
CA PRO A 73 3.92 13.81 -6.81
C PRO A 73 5.00 14.05 -5.75
N LEU A 74 6.03 13.20 -5.77
CA LEU A 74 7.20 13.40 -4.91
C LEU A 74 7.95 14.68 -5.34
N PRO A 75 8.58 15.39 -4.39
CA PRO A 75 9.52 16.46 -4.72
C PRO A 75 10.59 15.96 -5.70
N ALA A 76 11.03 16.84 -6.61
CA ALA A 76 12.06 16.51 -7.59
C ALA A 76 13.31 15.94 -6.91
N GLY A 77 13.88 14.88 -7.49
CA GLY A 77 15.09 14.25 -6.97
C GLY A 77 14.88 13.33 -5.76
N LEU A 78 13.65 13.17 -5.24
CA LEU A 78 13.31 12.15 -4.25
C LEU A 78 12.67 10.94 -4.93
N ASN A 79 13.21 9.74 -4.66
CA ASN A 79 12.71 8.47 -5.20
C ASN A 79 12.40 7.50 -4.08
N ILE A 80 11.40 6.62 -4.30
CA ILE A 80 11.14 5.48 -3.43
C ILE A 80 12.11 4.36 -3.81
N ALA A 81 12.92 3.93 -2.84
CA ALA A 81 13.87 2.83 -3.00
C ALA A 81 13.20 1.48 -2.73
N TYR A 82 12.36 1.41 -1.70
CA TYR A 82 11.61 0.23 -1.31
C TYR A 82 10.41 0.59 -0.43
N ALA A 83 9.47 -0.33 -0.30
CA ALA A 83 8.42 -0.28 0.71
C ALA A 83 8.22 -1.68 1.28
N THR A 84 8.18 -1.80 2.60
CA THR A 84 8.06 -3.10 3.29
C THR A 84 7.18 -2.98 4.52
N VAL A 85 6.38 -4.02 4.81
CA VAL A 85 5.59 -4.09 6.05
C VAL A 85 6.47 -4.56 7.20
N THR A 86 6.74 -3.69 8.18
CA THR A 86 7.64 -3.96 9.31
C THR A 86 6.91 -4.38 10.58
N ALA A 87 5.64 -4.00 10.71
CA ALA A 87 4.75 -4.40 11.79
C ALA A 87 3.30 -4.46 11.26
N PRO A 88 2.36 -5.09 11.99
CA PRO A 88 0.96 -5.06 11.62
C PRO A 88 0.49 -3.62 11.35
N ASN A 89 -0.15 -3.41 10.20
CA ASN A 89 -0.62 -2.08 9.75
C ASN A 89 0.46 -0.98 9.75
N THR A 90 1.73 -1.37 9.61
CA THR A 90 2.87 -0.43 9.63
C THR A 90 3.81 -0.72 8.46
N VAL A 91 3.98 0.28 7.60
CA VAL A 91 4.85 0.21 6.42
C VAL A 91 6.04 1.13 6.60
N GLN A 92 7.23 0.63 6.36
CA GLN A 92 8.42 1.45 6.21
C GLN A 92 8.68 1.70 4.72
N ILE A 93 8.81 2.97 4.36
CA ILE A 93 9.17 3.39 3.00
C ILE A 93 10.58 3.93 3.05
N GLY A 94 11.46 3.34 2.24
CA GLY A 94 12.83 3.79 2.04
C GLY A 94 12.91 4.76 0.87
N PHE A 95 13.70 5.80 1.03
CA PHE A 95 13.90 6.84 0.03
C PHE A 95 15.37 7.02 -0.29
N THR A 96 15.63 7.40 -1.54
CA THR A 96 16.90 8.00 -1.96
C THR A 96 16.66 9.40 -2.49
N ALA A 97 17.49 10.36 -2.13
CA ALA A 97 17.44 11.70 -2.68
C ALA A 97 18.74 12.07 -3.40
N ALA A 98 18.62 12.77 -4.51
CA ALA A 98 19.73 13.37 -5.26
C ALA A 98 19.93 14.86 -4.96
N ILE A 99 18.99 15.47 -4.22
CA ILE A 99 19.04 16.86 -3.77
C ILE A 99 18.59 16.95 -2.31
N ALA A 100 18.81 18.10 -1.68
CA ALA A 100 18.27 18.36 -0.35
C ALA A 100 16.73 18.47 -0.41
N ILE A 101 16.05 17.80 0.52
CA ILE A 101 14.59 17.73 0.62
C ILE A 101 14.16 18.20 2.01
N ALA A 102 13.19 19.10 2.07
CA ALA A 102 12.52 19.45 3.31
C ALA A 102 11.51 18.36 3.69
N GLY A 103 11.45 18.02 4.97
CA GLY A 103 10.46 17.08 5.47
C GLY A 103 9.05 17.65 5.32
N THR A 104 8.15 16.90 4.69
CA THR A 104 6.76 17.28 4.48
C THR A 104 5.84 16.11 4.76
N ALA A 105 4.68 16.37 5.36
CA ALA A 105 3.66 15.34 5.56
C ALA A 105 3.06 14.94 4.21
N MET A 106 2.92 13.64 3.99
CA MET A 106 2.40 13.07 2.76
C MET A 106 1.43 11.91 3.05
N ALA A 107 0.30 11.91 2.35
CA ALA A 107 -0.61 10.78 2.35
C ALA A 107 -0.14 9.69 1.38
N TRP A 108 -0.37 8.45 1.77
CA TRP A 108 0.03 7.24 1.06
C TRP A 108 -1.16 6.31 0.90
N THR A 109 -1.23 5.67 -0.26
CA THR A 109 -2.09 4.51 -0.50
C THR A 109 -1.21 3.28 -0.56
N ILE A 110 -1.50 2.30 0.29
CA ILE A 110 -0.82 1.00 0.28
C ILE A 110 -1.79 -0.03 -0.26
N VAL A 111 -1.32 -0.83 -1.21
CA VAL A 111 -2.05 -1.95 -1.79
C VAL A 111 -1.31 -3.22 -1.41
N ALA A 112 -1.93 -4.08 -0.60
CA ALA A 112 -1.41 -5.42 -0.35
C ALA A 112 -1.91 -6.35 -1.46
N HIS A 113 -0.97 -7.05 -2.10
CA HIS A 113 -1.29 -8.00 -3.17
C HIS A 113 -1.55 -9.36 -2.54
N ARG A 114 -2.82 -9.76 -2.53
CA ARG A 114 -3.30 -11.02 -1.98
C ARG A 114 -4.08 -11.75 -3.07
#